data_AF-A0AAV9Q689-F1
#
_entry.id   AF-A0AAV9Q689-F1
#
_cell.length_a   1.000
_cell.length_b   1.000
_cell.length_c   1.000
_cell.angle_alpha   90.00
_cell.angle_beta   90.00
_cell.angle_gamma   90.00
#
_symmetry.space_group_name_H-M   'P 1'
#
loop_
_entity.id
_entity.type
_entity.pdbx_description
1 polymer ?
#
loop_
_entity_poly.entity_id
_entity_poly.type
_entity_poly.pdbx_seq_one_letter_code
_entity_poly.pdbx_strand_id
1 'polypeptide(L)'
;MVGDCQFDASIFLFAVLPRKAGIANTFRRSLENSLKDFPEERVKVLDFYGIANSGSDDVDMLNILRFGTDIVFYAPTFTMAKAMSGRALLYHFNEPNPWDGPFKGEPSHILDVAFLLQNFVEHLGAEQQKPSKKFGSDFIDFVNGEKPFDICARAEMPRYMDRLL
;
A
#
# COMPACT_ATOMS: atom_id res chain seq x y z
N MET A 1 -17.01 1.30 -4.43
CA MET A 1 -15.83 1.89 -3.78
C MET A 1 -14.75 0.82 -3.74
N VAL A 2 -13.49 1.20 -3.99
CA VAL A 2 -12.31 0.32 -3.98
C VAL A 2 -11.13 1.14 -3.46
N GLY A 3 -10.16 0.53 -2.80
CA GLY A 3 -8.96 1.24 -2.36
C GLY A 3 -7.84 0.34 -1.88
N ASP A 4 -6.79 0.98 -1.41
CA ASP A 4 -5.55 0.39 -0.89
C ASP A 4 -5.05 1.16 0.34
N CYS A 5 -4.21 0.51 1.13
CA CYS A 5 -3.40 1.14 2.18
C CYS A 5 -1.97 1.39 1.68
N GLN A 6 -1.37 2.50 2.12
CA GLN A 6 -0.01 2.90 1.70
C GLN A 6 1.08 1.85 1.98
N PHE A 7 0.82 0.90 2.90
CA PHE A 7 1.71 -0.23 3.15
C PHE A 7 0.98 -1.59 3.16
N ASP A 8 0.12 -1.85 2.17
CA ASP A 8 -0.67 -3.10 2.11
C ASP A 8 0.15 -4.41 2.12
N ALA A 9 1.35 -4.41 1.54
CA ALA A 9 2.18 -5.63 1.60
C ALA A 9 2.75 -5.91 3.00
N SER A 10 2.51 -5.05 4.00
CA SER A 10 2.83 -5.33 5.40
C SER A 10 2.23 -6.66 5.89
N ILE A 11 1.12 -7.13 5.28
CA ILE A 11 0.52 -8.43 5.56
C ILE A 11 1.47 -9.61 5.34
N PHE A 12 2.44 -9.46 4.45
CA PHE A 12 3.39 -10.52 4.12
C PHE A 12 4.56 -10.62 5.09
N LEU A 13 4.67 -9.74 6.10
CA LEU A 13 5.81 -9.71 7.02
C LEU A 13 6.14 -11.09 7.57
N PHE A 14 5.17 -11.78 8.17
CA PHE A 14 5.40 -13.06 8.82
C PHE A 14 5.72 -14.19 7.83
N ALA A 15 5.26 -14.09 6.59
CA ALA A 15 5.60 -15.04 5.54
C ALA A 15 7.05 -14.86 5.05
N VAL A 16 7.55 -13.62 5.06
CA VAL A 16 8.88 -13.25 4.58
C VAL A 16 9.93 -13.33 5.68
N LEU A 17 9.56 -13.11 6.94
CA LEU A 17 10.47 -13.05 8.10
C LEU A 17 11.42 -14.25 8.21
N PRO A 18 11.00 -15.52 7.98
CA PRO A 18 11.94 -16.66 8.02
C PRO A 18 13.04 -16.63 6.95
N ARG A 19 12.88 -15.81 5.90
CA ARG A 19 13.80 -15.65 4.78
C ARG A 19 14.62 -14.36 4.85
N LYS A 20 14.59 -13.67 6.00
CA LYS A 20 15.22 -12.36 6.18
C LYS A 20 16.73 -12.38 5.92
N ALA A 21 17.44 -13.40 6.40
CA ALA A 21 18.89 -13.49 6.23
C ALA A 21 19.27 -13.55 4.73
N GLY A 22 19.98 -12.54 4.25
CA GLY A 22 20.36 -12.41 2.85
C GLY A 22 19.18 -12.25 1.90
N ILE A 23 18.08 -11.63 2.36
CA ILE A 23 16.82 -11.52 1.62
C ILE A 23 17.00 -10.78 0.29
N ALA A 24 17.85 -9.75 0.25
CA ALA A 24 18.11 -8.98 -0.96
C ALA A 24 18.67 -9.84 -2.10
N ASN A 25 19.60 -10.75 -1.79
CA ASN A 25 20.16 -11.70 -2.76
C ASN A 25 19.10 -12.71 -3.21
N THR A 26 18.25 -13.16 -2.30
CA THR A 26 17.14 -14.07 -2.63
C THR A 26 16.12 -13.40 -3.56
N PHE A 27 15.79 -12.14 -3.28
CA PHE A 27 14.91 -11.34 -4.12
C PHE A 27 15.52 -11.05 -5.49
N ARG A 28 16.81 -10.70 -5.56
CA ARG A 28 17.54 -10.52 -6.84
C ARG A 28 17.46 -11.77 -7.71
N ARG A 29 17.72 -12.96 -7.16
CA ARG A 29 17.57 -14.23 -7.89
C ARG A 29 16.12 -14.46 -8.34
N SER A 30 15.14 -14.08 -7.53
CA SER A 30 13.72 -14.15 -7.92
C SER A 30 13.41 -13.26 -9.12
N LEU A 31 13.96 -12.03 -9.15
CA LEU A 31 13.84 -11.13 -10.29
C LEU A 31 14.56 -11.68 -11.53
N GLU A 32 15.77 -12.22 -11.38
CA GLU A 32 16.52 -12.85 -12.48
C GLU A 32 15.72 -13.97 -13.14
N ASN A 33 15.01 -14.77 -12.35
CA ASN A 33 14.17 -15.85 -12.87
C ASN A 33 12.85 -15.33 -13.50
N SER A 34 12.18 -14.39 -12.84
CA SER A 34 10.84 -13.91 -13.25
C SER A 34 10.89 -12.93 -14.42
N LEU A 35 11.96 -12.14 -14.49
CA LEU A 35 12.21 -11.10 -15.50
C LEU A 35 13.46 -11.45 -16.30
N LYS A 36 13.61 -12.72 -16.69
CA LYS A 36 14.82 -13.24 -17.36
C LYS A 36 15.17 -12.45 -18.63
N ASP A 37 14.15 -12.08 -19.40
CA ASP A 37 14.25 -11.39 -20.69
C ASP A 37 14.31 -9.85 -20.55
N PHE A 38 14.28 -9.33 -19.33
CA PHE A 38 14.17 -7.89 -19.01
C PHE A 38 15.29 -7.45 -18.04
N PRO A 39 16.58 -7.54 -18.46
CA PRO A 39 17.71 -7.29 -17.57
C PRO A 39 17.79 -5.86 -17.03
N GLU A 40 17.40 -4.87 -17.84
CA GLU A 40 17.41 -3.45 -17.43
C GLU A 40 16.32 -3.16 -16.40
N GLU A 41 15.14 -3.75 -16.56
CA GLU A 41 14.01 -3.61 -15.64
C GLU A 41 14.34 -4.16 -14.26
N ARG A 42 15.10 -5.27 -14.19
CA ARG A 42 15.57 -5.81 -12.90
C ARG A 42 16.42 -4.81 -12.13
N VAL A 43 17.33 -4.12 -12.82
CA VAL A 43 18.19 -3.09 -12.21
C VAL A 43 17.34 -1.91 -11.75
N LYS A 44 16.43 -1.43 -12.60
CA LYS A 44 15.50 -0.34 -12.26
C LYS A 44 14.67 -0.66 -11.01
N VAL A 45 14.15 -1.88 -10.87
CA VAL A 45 13.41 -2.31 -9.67
C VAL A 45 14.29 -2.28 -8.43
N LEU A 46 15.49 -2.88 -8.49
CA LEU A 46 16.38 -2.91 -7.32
C LEU A 46 16.79 -1.49 -6.90
N ASP A 47 17.12 -0.63 -7.85
CA ASP A 47 17.56 0.75 -7.58
C ASP A 47 16.41 1.60 -7.05
N PHE A 48 15.23 1.55 -7.67
CA PHE A 48 14.07 2.36 -7.29
C PHE A 48 13.63 2.10 -5.85
N TYR A 49 13.64 0.85 -5.40
CA TYR A 49 13.31 0.49 -4.01
C TYR A 49 14.54 0.45 -3.09
N GLY A 50 15.74 0.75 -3.58
CA GLY A 50 16.96 0.73 -2.76
C GLY A 50 17.31 -0.65 -2.18
N ILE A 51 16.96 -1.74 -2.87
CA ILE A 51 17.18 -3.11 -2.39
C ILE A 51 18.65 -3.50 -2.63
N ALA A 52 19.31 -4.03 -1.59
CA ALA A 52 20.74 -4.34 -1.54
C ALA A 52 21.69 -3.13 -1.44
N ASN A 53 21.16 -1.90 -1.44
CA ASN A 53 21.93 -0.67 -1.20
C ASN A 53 21.90 -0.24 0.28
N SER A 54 21.05 -0.88 1.10
CA SER A 54 20.80 -0.49 2.48
C SER A 54 21.83 -0.98 3.50
N GLY A 55 22.58 -2.05 3.16
CA GLY A 55 23.48 -2.73 4.09
C GLY A 55 22.77 -3.44 5.25
N SER A 56 21.45 -3.58 5.21
CA SER A 56 20.64 -4.17 6.29
C SER A 56 19.52 -5.05 5.73
N ASP A 57 19.51 -6.32 6.13
CA ASP A 57 18.44 -7.26 5.77
C ASP A 57 17.06 -6.80 6.28
N ASP A 58 17.01 -6.06 7.39
CA ASP A 58 15.76 -5.48 7.90
C ASP A 58 15.23 -4.39 6.96
N VAL A 59 16.11 -3.52 6.47
CA VAL A 59 15.73 -2.45 5.53
C VAL A 59 15.38 -3.04 4.17
N ASP A 60 16.17 -3.99 3.67
CA ASP A 60 15.89 -4.67 2.40
C ASP A 60 14.57 -5.43 2.44
N MET A 61 14.24 -6.07 3.56
CA MET A 61 12.93 -6.70 3.74
C MET A 61 11.79 -5.69 3.63
N LEU A 62 11.89 -4.54 4.31
CA LEU A 62 10.86 -3.49 4.22
C LEU A 62 10.75 -2.94 2.79
N ASN A 63 11.87 -2.71 2.11
CA ASN A 63 11.89 -2.24 0.72
C ASN A 63 11.25 -3.26 -0.24
N ILE A 64 11.46 -4.55 -0.02
CA ILE A 64 10.78 -5.63 -0.77
C ILE A 64 9.28 -5.62 -0.50
N LEU A 65 8.84 -5.34 0.74
CA LEU A 65 7.42 -5.16 1.02
C LEU A 65 6.86 -3.92 0.32
N ARG A 66 7.59 -2.79 0.25
CA ARG A 66 7.15 -1.61 -0.53
C ARG A 66 7.00 -1.92 -2.02
N PHE A 67 7.93 -2.67 -2.60
CA PHE A 67 7.76 -3.24 -3.94
C PHE A 67 6.48 -4.07 -4.03
N GLY A 68 6.26 -4.97 -3.06
CA GLY A 68 5.04 -5.77 -2.96
C GLY A 68 3.76 -4.93 -2.91
N THR A 69 3.75 -3.82 -2.17
CA THR A 69 2.58 -2.91 -2.10
C THR A 69 2.21 -2.43 -3.49
N ASP A 70 3.19 -1.99 -4.27
CA ASP A 70 2.95 -1.43 -5.60
C ASP A 70 2.44 -2.49 -6.58
N ILE A 71 3.09 -3.66 -6.62
CA ILE A 71 2.78 -4.68 -7.64
C ILE A 71 1.60 -5.59 -7.27
N VAL A 72 1.33 -5.82 -5.98
CA VAL A 72 0.27 -6.74 -5.53
C VAL A 72 -1.02 -6.01 -5.18
N PHE A 73 -0.95 -4.76 -4.71
CA PHE A 73 -2.13 -4.04 -4.21
C PHE A 73 -2.42 -2.78 -5.03
N TYR A 74 -1.53 -1.79 -5.00
CA TYR A 74 -1.81 -0.48 -5.58
C TYR A 74 -2.06 -0.54 -7.09
N ALA A 75 -1.16 -1.14 -7.89
CA ALA A 75 -1.34 -1.21 -9.34
C ALA A 75 -2.59 -2.03 -9.74
N PRO A 76 -2.87 -3.20 -9.14
CA PRO A 76 -4.14 -3.90 -9.36
C PRO A 76 -5.39 -3.10 -8.98
N THR A 77 -5.41 -2.46 -7.79
CA THR A 77 -6.52 -1.62 -7.32
C THR A 77 -6.79 -0.48 -8.30
N PHE A 78 -5.75 0.24 -8.70
CA PHE A 78 -5.84 1.32 -9.68
C PHE A 78 -6.34 0.82 -11.05
N THR A 79 -5.79 -0.29 -11.52
CA THR A 79 -6.19 -0.90 -12.81
C THR A 79 -7.66 -1.32 -12.78
N MET A 80 -8.12 -1.92 -11.69
CA MET A 80 -9.51 -2.30 -11.50
C MET A 80 -10.43 -1.08 -11.47
N ALA A 81 -10.07 -0.03 -10.72
CA ALA A 81 -10.84 1.22 -10.68
C ALA A 81 -10.97 1.85 -12.09
N LYS A 82 -9.88 1.88 -12.86
CA LYS A 82 -9.85 2.38 -14.23
C LYS A 82 -10.74 1.55 -15.16
N ALA A 83 -10.71 0.23 -15.04
CA ALA A 83 -11.55 -0.67 -15.84
C ALA A 83 -13.06 -0.44 -15.62
N MET A 84 -13.45 0.08 -14.46
CA MET A 84 -14.86 0.42 -14.17
C MET A 84 -15.36 1.67 -14.92
N SER A 85 -14.52 2.32 -15.76
CA SER A 85 -14.92 3.36 -16.71
C SER A 85 -15.63 4.55 -16.08
N GLY A 86 -15.04 5.14 -15.03
CA GLY A 86 -15.65 6.28 -14.33
C GLY A 86 -16.86 5.90 -13.48
N ARG A 87 -16.96 4.64 -13.03
CA ARG A 87 -17.93 4.21 -12.02
C ARG A 87 -17.28 3.85 -10.69
N ALA A 88 -15.95 3.76 -10.66
CA ALA A 88 -15.22 3.52 -9.43
C ALA A 88 -15.03 4.81 -8.63
N LEU A 89 -15.27 4.69 -7.34
CA LEU A 89 -14.77 5.58 -6.31
C LEU A 89 -13.50 4.92 -5.74
N LEU A 90 -12.34 5.50 -6.05
CA LEU A 90 -11.03 5.00 -5.62
C LEU A 90 -10.56 5.80 -4.40
N TYR A 91 -10.18 5.13 -3.31
CA TYR A 91 -9.56 5.77 -2.15
C TYR A 91 -8.14 5.23 -1.92
N HIS A 92 -7.30 6.05 -1.30
CA HIS A 92 -5.97 5.67 -0.82
C HIS A 92 -5.85 5.99 0.67
N PHE A 93 -5.73 4.96 1.48
CA PHE A 93 -5.68 5.07 2.93
C PHE A 93 -4.23 5.27 3.40
N ASN A 94 -3.98 6.40 4.06
CA ASN A 94 -2.63 6.83 4.48
C ASN A 94 -2.53 7.18 5.97
N GLU A 95 -3.54 6.85 6.78
CA GLU A 95 -3.48 7.11 8.23
C GLU A 95 -2.51 6.13 8.90
N PRO A 96 -1.67 6.58 9.84
CA PRO A 96 -0.67 5.74 10.49
C PRO A 96 -1.31 4.79 11.53
N ASN A 97 -0.77 3.57 11.64
CA ASN A 97 -1.19 2.62 12.67
C ASN A 97 -0.83 3.14 14.08
N PRO A 98 -1.80 3.34 14.99
CA PRO A 98 -1.53 3.87 16.33
C PRO A 98 -1.03 2.79 17.31
N TRP A 99 -1.21 1.51 17.02
CA TRP A 99 -0.92 0.42 17.94
C TRP A 99 0.55 0.02 17.95
N ASP A 100 1.03 -0.44 19.11
CA ASP A 100 2.38 -0.97 19.24
C ASP A 100 2.56 -2.26 18.43
N GLY A 101 3.64 -2.31 17.65
CA GLY A 101 3.96 -3.45 16.80
C GLY A 101 4.93 -3.08 15.68
N PRO A 102 5.24 -4.04 14.79
CA PRO A 102 6.22 -3.86 13.71
C PRO A 102 5.91 -2.72 12.73
N PHE A 103 4.64 -2.34 12.63
CA PHE A 103 4.15 -1.32 11.69
C PHE A 103 3.51 -0.13 12.39
N LYS A 104 3.84 0.12 13.66
CA LYS A 104 3.42 1.36 14.33
C LYS A 104 3.88 2.56 13.51
N GLY A 105 2.99 3.52 13.29
CA GLY A 105 3.27 4.71 12.48
C GLY A 105 3.12 4.51 10.97
N GLU A 106 2.82 3.30 10.50
CA GLU A 106 2.67 2.98 9.08
C GLU A 106 1.20 2.71 8.71
N PRO A 107 0.73 3.08 7.50
CA PRO A 107 -0.61 2.70 7.02
C PRO A 107 -0.64 1.23 6.57
N SER A 108 -0.52 0.33 7.54
CA SER A 108 -0.43 -1.12 7.32
C SER A 108 -1.71 -1.69 6.72
N HIS A 109 -1.59 -2.84 6.05
CA HIS A 109 -2.71 -3.61 5.52
C HIS A 109 -3.88 -3.72 6.50
N ILE A 110 -5.11 -3.63 5.98
CA ILE A 110 -6.40 -3.76 6.69
C ILE A 110 -6.69 -2.69 7.76
N LEU A 111 -5.79 -1.71 7.95
CA LEU A 111 -5.99 -0.63 8.90
C LEU A 111 -7.21 0.23 8.54
N ASP A 112 -7.44 0.41 7.25
CA ASP A 112 -8.59 1.10 6.68
C ASP A 112 -9.93 0.51 7.17
N VAL A 113 -10.03 -0.81 7.34
CA VAL A 113 -11.22 -1.47 7.88
C VAL A 113 -11.51 -1.07 9.31
N ALA A 114 -10.48 -0.92 10.16
CA ALA A 114 -10.66 -0.48 11.54
C ALA A 114 -11.22 0.95 11.59
N PHE A 115 -10.69 1.84 10.74
CA PHE A 115 -11.16 3.21 10.61
C PHE A 115 -12.58 3.26 10.05
N LEU A 116 -12.84 2.54 8.96
CA LEU A 116 -14.14 2.48 8.31
C LEU A 116 -15.26 2.06 9.28
N LEU A 117 -15.04 0.96 10.00
CA LEU A 117 -16.03 0.37 10.91
C LEU A 117 -16.10 1.07 12.27
N GLN A 118 -15.30 2.12 12.49
CA GLN A 118 -15.19 2.80 13.78
C GLN A 118 -14.77 1.85 14.91
N ASN A 119 -13.95 0.85 14.60
CA ASN A 119 -13.40 -0.06 15.60
C ASN A 119 -12.25 0.65 16.34
N PHE A 120 -12.17 0.45 17.66
CA PHE A 120 -11.06 0.93 18.50
C PHE A 120 -10.82 2.45 18.44
N VAL A 121 -11.88 3.24 18.22
CA VAL A 121 -11.81 4.71 18.07
C VAL A 121 -11.18 5.39 19.30
N GLU A 122 -11.33 4.82 20.48
CA GLU A 122 -10.72 5.25 21.74
C GLU A 122 -9.18 5.21 21.71
N HIS A 123 -8.59 4.45 20.79
CA HIS A 123 -7.14 4.36 20.58
C HIS A 123 -6.65 5.29 19.45
N LEU A 124 -7.56 5.90 18.69
CA LEU A 124 -7.21 6.85 17.64
C LEU A 124 -6.93 8.24 18.24
N GLY A 125 -5.83 8.86 17.82
CA GLY A 125 -5.53 10.25 18.17
C GLY A 125 -6.61 11.21 17.65
N ALA A 126 -6.73 12.40 18.25
CA ALA A 126 -7.75 13.38 17.87
C ALA A 126 -7.74 13.70 16.36
N GLU A 127 -6.55 13.80 15.77
CA GLU A 127 -6.37 14.05 14.34
C GLU A 127 -6.83 12.88 13.45
N GLN A 128 -6.78 11.65 13.96
CA GLN A 128 -7.18 10.42 13.22
C GLN A 128 -8.68 10.14 13.33
N GLN A 129 -9.33 10.59 14.41
CA GLN A 129 -10.77 10.39 14.59
C GLN A 129 -11.60 11.12 13.54
N LYS A 130 -11.16 12.30 13.10
CA LYS A 130 -11.84 13.08 12.05
C LYS A 130 -11.86 12.35 10.69
N PRO A 131 -10.73 11.93 10.10
CA PRO A 131 -10.71 11.17 8.86
C PRO A 131 -11.38 9.80 9.02
N SER A 132 -11.29 9.16 10.19
CA SER A 132 -12.04 7.93 10.49
C SER A 132 -13.56 8.13 10.35
N LYS A 133 -14.13 9.13 11.03
CA LYS A 133 -15.57 9.43 10.94
C LYS A 133 -15.99 9.82 9.53
N LYS A 134 -15.15 10.60 8.84
CA LYS A 134 -15.40 10.96 7.43
C LYS A 134 -15.44 9.71 6.55
N PHE A 135 -14.50 8.79 6.71
CA PHE A 135 -14.47 7.56 5.91
C PHE A 135 -15.72 6.69 6.15
N GLY A 136 -16.15 6.56 7.41
CA GLY A 136 -17.43 5.91 7.75
C GLY A 136 -18.63 6.59 7.09
N SER A 137 -18.72 7.93 7.15
CA SER A 137 -19.78 8.71 6.50
C SER A 137 -19.77 8.53 4.98
N ASP A 138 -18.60 8.66 4.35
CA ASP A 138 -18.44 8.52 2.91
C ASP A 138 -18.90 7.12 2.44
N PHE A 139 -18.61 6.08 3.23
CA PHE A 139 -19.08 4.74 2.93
C PHE A 139 -20.60 4.61 3.07
N ILE A 140 -21.21 5.22 4.08
CA ILE A 140 -22.68 5.27 4.24
C ILE A 140 -23.33 5.96 3.04
N ASP A 141 -22.79 7.10 2.60
CA ASP A 141 -23.27 7.83 1.44
C ASP A 141 -23.16 6.96 0.18
N PHE A 142 -22.02 6.28 -0.01
CA PHE A 142 -21.80 5.35 -1.12
C PHE A 142 -22.84 4.20 -1.15
N VAL A 143 -23.13 3.56 -0.02
CA VAL A 143 -24.13 2.45 0.01
C VAL A 143 -25.56 2.95 -0.22
N ASN A 144 -25.84 4.22 0.05
CA ASN A 144 -27.11 4.88 -0.28
C ASN A 144 -27.18 5.38 -1.73
N GLY A 145 -26.15 5.12 -2.55
CA GLY A 145 -26.11 5.48 -3.96
C GLY A 145 -25.60 6.90 -4.23
N GLU A 146 -25.08 7.58 -3.22
CA GLU A 146 -24.46 8.90 -3.36
C GLU A 146 -23.00 8.79 -3.83
N LYS A 147 -22.40 9.95 -4.10
CA LYS A 147 -21.02 10.09 -4.56
C LYS A 147 -20.24 10.94 -3.55
N PRO A 148 -19.73 10.33 -2.47
CA PRO A 148 -19.10 11.04 -1.35
C PRO A 148 -17.81 11.79 -1.73
N PHE A 149 -17.18 11.40 -2.84
CA PHE A 149 -15.99 12.04 -3.39
C PHE A 149 -15.92 11.80 -4.90
N ASP A 150 -14.93 12.41 -5.55
CA ASP A 150 -14.79 12.36 -6.99
C ASP A 150 -14.65 10.92 -7.48
N ILE A 151 -15.41 10.63 -8.53
CA ILE A 151 -15.23 9.45 -9.34
C ILE A 151 -13.81 9.48 -9.91
N CYS A 152 -13.18 8.32 -10.04
CA CYS A 152 -11.96 8.16 -10.82
C CYS A 152 -12.25 8.50 -12.30
N ALA A 153 -12.30 9.78 -12.62
CA ALA A 153 -12.87 10.32 -13.85
C ALA A 153 -11.86 10.36 -14.99
N ARG A 154 -10.56 10.31 -14.67
CA ARG A 154 -9.41 10.19 -15.58
C ARG A 154 -8.20 9.80 -14.74
N ALA A 155 -7.92 8.52 -14.73
CA ALA A 155 -6.81 7.92 -14.00
C ALA A 155 -5.47 8.27 -14.66
N GLU A 156 -4.94 9.47 -14.44
CA GLU A 156 -3.49 9.60 -14.31
C GLU A 156 -3.13 8.93 -12.98
N MET A 157 -2.08 8.10 -12.96
CA MET A 157 -1.54 7.59 -11.70
C MET A 157 -1.28 8.82 -10.83
N PRO A 158 -1.93 8.98 -9.66
CA PRO A 158 -1.64 10.11 -8.82
C PRO A 158 -0.13 10.14 -8.57
N ARG A 159 0.46 11.34 -8.61
CA ARG A 159 1.89 11.63 -8.44
C ARG A 159 2.42 11.26 -7.04
N TYR A 160 2.00 10.14 -6.47
CA TYR A 160 2.58 9.57 -5.25
C TYR A 160 3.98 8.97 -5.50
N MET A 161 4.40 8.84 -6.76
CA MET A 161 5.78 8.52 -7.13
C MET A 161 6.75 9.71 -6.93
N ASP A 162 6.26 10.92 -6.63
CA ASP A 162 7.11 12.08 -6.31
C ASP A 162 7.68 12.01 -4.86
N ARG A 163 7.40 10.94 -4.10
CA ARG A 163 7.99 10.71 -2.76
C ARG A 163 9.21 9.78 -2.74
N LEU A 164 9.93 9.68 -3.87
CA LEU A 164 11.23 8.98 -3.95
C LEU A 164 12.28 9.76 -4.77
N LEU A 165 12.17 11.09 -4.84
CA LEU A 165 13.24 12.01 -5.24
C LEU A 165 13.51 13.03 -4.13
#